data_AF-A0AAN9KMT4-F1
#
_entry.id   AF-A0AAN9KMT4-F1
#
_cell.length_a   1.000
_cell.length_b   1.000
_cell.length_c   1.000
_cell.angle_alpha   90.00
_cell.angle_beta   90.00
_cell.angle_gamma   90.00
#
_symmetry.space_group_name_H-M   'P 1'
#
loop_
_entity.id
_entity.type
_entity.pdbx_description
1 polymer ?
#
loop_
_entity_poly.entity_id
_entity_poly.type
_entity_poly.pdbx_seq_one_letter_code
_entity_poly.pdbx_strand_id
1 'polypeptide(L)'
;MYGKVVLSIIFVLLLLLSYAIFIGTLDIRSYSFSLLQSSAIAPAPCAPAPPLRVFMYDLPPRFNVAMIDRRHTSESPVTAADFPPWPQNWGLKRQHSVEYWIMGSLLHDGDGGEAVRVSDPELADAFFVPFFSSLSFNSHGHTMTDPAAQIDRQLQVDLMELLKKSKYWQRSGGRDHVFPMTHPNAFRFLRDQLNESIQVVVDFGRYPRGMSNLNKDVVSPYVHVVDSFTNDELQDPYESRSTLLFFRGRTNRKDEGIVRVKLAKILSGYDDVHYERSVATVENIKASSKGMRSSKFCLHPAGDTPSSCRLFDAIVSHCVPVIVSDQIELPFEDEIDYSQFSVFFSFKEALQPGYLIHQLRNFPKDKWTEMWRQLKSISHHYEFQYPPKREDAVNMLWRQVQHKLPAVKLSINRNRRLKIPDWWKRR
;
A
#
# COMPACT_ATOMS: atom_id res chain seq x y z
N MET A 1 34.55 7.53 63.41
CA MET A 1 35.31 7.06 62.23
C MET A 1 34.48 6.27 61.20
N TYR A 2 33.28 5.77 61.52
CA TYR A 2 32.48 4.93 60.59
C TYR A 2 31.63 5.71 59.57
N GLY A 3 31.20 6.95 59.87
CA GLY A 3 30.31 7.71 58.96
C GLY A 3 30.93 8.09 57.61
N LYS A 4 32.24 8.39 57.56
CA LYS A 4 32.94 8.75 56.30
C LYS A 4 33.14 7.55 55.37
N VAL A 5 33.26 6.35 55.94
CA VAL A 5 33.40 5.09 55.18
C VAL A 5 32.07 4.72 54.54
N VAL A 6 30.97 4.84 55.29
CA VAL A 6 29.62 4.56 54.76
C VAL A 6 29.25 5.53 53.64
N LEU A 7 29.54 6.83 53.78
CA LEU A 7 29.29 7.80 52.71
C LEU A 7 30.09 7.50 51.43
N SER A 8 31.35 7.07 51.58
CA SER A 8 32.19 6.71 50.42
C SER A 8 31.66 5.48 49.68
N ILE A 9 31.18 4.48 50.44
CA ILE A 9 30.59 3.26 49.84
C ILE A 9 29.30 3.59 49.08
N ILE A 10 28.44 4.44 49.65
CA ILE A 10 27.20 4.88 48.99
C ILE A 10 27.53 5.66 47.71
N PHE A 11 28.54 6.54 47.74
CA PHE A 11 28.95 7.30 46.57
C PHE A 11 29.49 6.42 45.45
N VAL A 12 30.29 5.40 45.78
CA VAL A 12 30.79 4.41 44.81
C VAL A 12 29.64 3.58 44.23
N LEU A 13 28.67 3.16 45.04
CA LEU A 13 27.49 2.44 44.57
C LEU A 13 26.64 3.27 43.60
N LEU A 14 26.43 4.56 43.89
CA LEU A 14 25.70 5.47 43.01
C LEU A 14 26.43 5.72 41.68
N LEU A 15 27.77 5.80 41.71
CA LEU A 15 28.60 5.89 40.51
C LEU A 15 28.55 4.61 39.66
N LEU A 16 28.55 3.44 40.30
CA LEU A 16 28.42 2.17 39.58
C LEU A 16 27.02 2.01 38.97
N LEU A 17 25.97 2.45 39.67
CA LEU A 17 24.60 2.43 39.16
C LEU A 17 24.42 3.38 37.96
N SER A 18 24.97 4.59 38.04
CA SER A 18 24.89 5.55 36.93
C SER A 18 25.68 5.09 35.72
N TYR A 19 26.84 4.44 35.93
CA TYR A 19 27.64 3.85 34.86
C TYR A 19 26.95 2.65 34.20
N ALA A 20 26.26 1.81 34.98
CA ALA A 20 25.48 0.68 34.45
C ALA A 20 24.27 1.14 33.62
N ILE A 21 23.59 2.22 34.04
CA ILE A 21 22.50 2.83 33.25
C ILE A 21 23.04 3.42 31.95
N PHE A 22 24.20 4.09 31.99
CA PHE A 22 24.83 4.66 30.80
C PHE A 22 25.27 3.60 29.77
N ILE A 23 25.86 2.48 30.24
CA ILE A 23 26.18 1.34 29.37
C ILE A 23 24.92 0.64 28.85
N GLY A 24 23.87 0.51 29.66
CA GLY A 24 22.59 -0.05 29.23
C GLY A 24 21.88 0.76 28.13
N THR A 25 22.19 2.06 28.02
CA THR A 25 21.68 2.95 26.95
C THR A 25 22.61 3.04 25.73
N LEU A 26 23.84 2.52 25.82
CA LEU A 26 24.77 2.45 24.70
C LEU A 26 24.58 1.12 23.97
N ASP A 27 23.87 1.14 22.86
CA ASP A 27 23.79 -0.01 21.95
C ASP A 27 25.13 -0.22 21.23
N ILE A 28 26.05 -0.93 21.89
CA ILE A 28 27.38 -1.26 21.36
C ILE A 28 27.30 -2.20 20.14
N ARG A 29 26.12 -2.81 19.86
CA ARG A 29 25.93 -3.57 18.62
C ARG A 29 25.94 -2.66 17.39
N SER A 30 25.58 -1.38 17.50
CA SER A 30 25.53 -0.50 16.33
C SER A 30 26.93 -0.14 15.79
N TYR A 31 27.96 -0.08 16.65
CA TYR A 31 29.31 0.36 16.27
C TYR A 31 30.25 -0.79 15.87
N SER A 32 29.92 -2.03 16.21
CA SER A 32 30.81 -3.19 15.99
C SER A 32 30.61 -3.84 14.60
N PHE A 33 29.55 -3.50 13.88
CA PHE A 33 29.22 -4.11 12.58
C PHE A 33 29.72 -3.31 11.35
N SER A 34 30.36 -2.16 11.55
CA SER A 34 30.87 -1.34 10.44
C SER A 34 32.22 -1.81 9.87
N LEU A 35 32.82 -2.90 10.39
CA LEU A 35 34.17 -3.35 10.03
C LEU A 35 34.26 -4.78 9.46
N LEU A 36 33.11 -5.43 9.20
CA LEU A 36 33.04 -6.63 8.36
C LEU A 36 32.39 -6.26 7.03
N GLN A 37 33.15 -5.54 6.21
CA GLN A 37 32.84 -5.40 4.79
C GLN A 37 33.15 -6.76 4.14
N SER A 38 32.22 -7.72 4.31
CA SER A 38 32.23 -8.93 3.52
C SER A 38 32.14 -8.48 2.06
N SER A 39 33.18 -8.76 1.28
CA SER A 39 33.09 -8.74 -0.17
C SER A 39 31.82 -9.47 -0.56
N ALA A 40 30.83 -8.74 -1.08
CA ALA A 40 29.60 -9.32 -1.57
C ALA A 40 29.98 -10.27 -2.70
N ILE A 41 30.00 -11.57 -2.42
CA ILE A 41 29.95 -12.57 -3.46
C ILE A 41 28.62 -12.30 -4.14
N ALA A 42 28.67 -11.73 -5.34
CA ALA A 42 27.49 -11.60 -6.18
C ALA A 42 26.84 -12.98 -6.22
N PRO A 43 25.58 -13.14 -5.76
CA PRO A 43 24.91 -14.42 -5.92
C PRO A 43 24.97 -14.75 -7.42
N ALA A 44 25.40 -15.98 -7.73
CA ALA A 44 25.29 -16.49 -9.09
C ALA A 44 23.88 -16.14 -9.61
N PRO A 45 23.73 -15.65 -10.86
CA PRO A 45 22.44 -15.24 -11.35
C PRO A 45 21.50 -16.45 -11.29
N CYS A 46 20.65 -16.49 -10.26
CA CYS A 46 19.52 -17.40 -10.22
C CYS A 46 18.77 -17.13 -11.52
N ALA A 47 18.49 -18.18 -12.29
CA ALA A 47 17.57 -18.06 -13.41
C ALA A 47 16.33 -17.32 -12.90
N PRO A 48 15.82 -16.32 -13.64
CA PRO A 48 14.64 -15.58 -13.21
C PRO A 48 13.56 -16.59 -12.83
N ALA A 49 12.97 -16.42 -11.65
CA ALA A 49 11.92 -17.31 -11.19
C ALA A 49 10.86 -17.41 -12.28
N PRO A 50 10.32 -18.61 -12.56
CA PRO A 50 9.27 -18.74 -13.54
C PRO A 50 8.08 -17.86 -13.14
N PRO A 51 7.35 -17.30 -14.12
CA PRO A 51 6.20 -16.46 -13.83
C PRO A 51 5.17 -17.23 -13.01
N LEU A 52 4.48 -16.52 -12.13
CA LEU A 52 3.44 -17.09 -11.30
C LEU A 52 2.29 -17.61 -12.17
N ARG A 53 1.98 -18.90 -12.08
CA ARG A 53 0.83 -19.49 -12.79
C ARG A 53 -0.45 -19.22 -12.02
N VAL A 54 -1.33 -18.40 -12.58
CA VAL A 54 -2.57 -17.97 -11.94
C VAL A 54 -3.78 -18.52 -12.67
N PHE A 55 -4.64 -19.25 -11.98
CA PHE A 55 -5.98 -19.54 -12.50
C PHE A 55 -6.91 -18.40 -12.12
N MET A 56 -7.54 -17.78 -13.13
CA MET A 56 -8.59 -16.79 -12.90
C MET A 56 -9.96 -17.45 -12.98
N TYR A 57 -10.80 -17.30 -11.96
CA TYR A 57 -12.17 -17.79 -12.00
C TYR A 57 -12.97 -17.13 -13.13
N ASP A 58 -13.70 -17.96 -13.86
CA ASP A 58 -14.63 -17.54 -14.91
C ASP A 58 -15.94 -17.03 -14.30
N LEU A 59 -15.88 -15.83 -13.71
CA LEU A 59 -17.04 -15.18 -13.10
C LEU A 59 -17.87 -14.41 -14.15
N PRO A 60 -19.22 -14.47 -14.07
CA PRO A 60 -20.08 -13.64 -14.91
C PRO A 60 -19.77 -12.14 -14.79
N PRO A 61 -19.94 -11.34 -15.86
CA PRO A 61 -19.57 -9.93 -15.89
C PRO A 61 -20.19 -9.04 -14.79
N ARG A 62 -21.32 -9.46 -14.21
CA ARG A 62 -21.94 -8.78 -13.04
C ARG A 62 -21.01 -8.64 -11.84
N PHE A 63 -20.00 -9.51 -11.71
CA PHE A 63 -18.99 -9.44 -10.66
C PHE A 63 -17.82 -8.49 -10.99
N ASN A 64 -17.69 -8.03 -12.23
CA ASN A 64 -16.57 -7.19 -12.68
C ASN A 64 -16.99 -6.10 -13.66
N VAL A 65 -16.79 -6.31 -14.97
CA VAL A 65 -16.81 -5.26 -15.98
C VAL A 65 -18.20 -4.71 -16.25
N ALA A 66 -19.28 -5.43 -15.92
CA ALA A 66 -20.64 -4.89 -16.07
C ALA A 66 -20.92 -3.75 -15.06
N MET A 67 -20.13 -3.66 -13.98
CA MET A 67 -20.14 -2.48 -13.11
C MET A 67 -19.46 -1.27 -13.75
N ILE A 68 -18.60 -1.49 -14.77
CA ILE A 68 -17.90 -0.46 -15.55
C ILE A 68 -18.74 -0.02 -16.75
N ASP A 69 -19.10 -0.96 -17.62
CA ASP A 69 -19.95 -0.73 -18.77
C ASP A 69 -21.28 -1.49 -18.63
N ARG A 70 -22.35 -0.76 -18.32
CA ARG A 70 -23.71 -1.32 -18.17
C ARG A 70 -24.29 -1.87 -19.47
N ARG A 71 -23.66 -1.60 -20.63
CA ARG A 71 -24.04 -2.20 -21.92
C ARG A 71 -23.57 -3.63 -22.05
N HIS A 72 -22.68 -4.09 -21.16
CA HIS A 72 -22.24 -5.46 -21.12
C HIS A 72 -23.35 -6.35 -20.53
N THR A 73 -24.16 -6.94 -21.41
CA THR A 73 -25.31 -7.81 -21.05
C THR A 73 -25.00 -9.29 -21.16
N SER A 74 -23.79 -9.67 -21.61
CA SER A 74 -23.37 -11.06 -21.68
C SER A 74 -23.21 -11.66 -20.28
N GLU A 75 -23.67 -12.89 -20.11
CA GLU A 75 -23.40 -13.71 -18.91
C GLU A 75 -22.07 -14.47 -19.02
N SER A 76 -21.44 -14.47 -20.21
CA SER A 76 -20.17 -15.17 -20.43
C SER A 76 -19.00 -14.41 -19.80
N PRO A 77 -17.98 -15.11 -19.26
CA PRO A 77 -16.77 -14.48 -18.74
C PRO A 77 -16.09 -13.59 -19.77
N VAL A 78 -15.51 -12.49 -19.31
CA VAL A 78 -14.82 -11.49 -20.14
C VAL A 78 -13.53 -12.06 -20.71
N THR A 79 -13.26 -11.76 -21.98
CA THR A 79 -12.01 -12.08 -22.68
C THR A 79 -11.20 -10.81 -22.95
N ALA A 80 -9.97 -10.96 -23.45
CA ALA A 80 -9.14 -9.82 -23.89
C ALA A 80 -9.84 -8.96 -24.96
N ALA A 81 -10.66 -9.56 -25.83
CA ALA A 81 -11.36 -8.87 -26.91
C ALA A 81 -12.49 -7.97 -26.39
N ASP A 82 -13.13 -8.38 -25.29
CA ASP A 82 -14.30 -7.71 -24.72
C ASP A 82 -13.97 -6.89 -23.46
N PHE A 83 -12.68 -6.79 -23.09
CA PHE A 83 -12.24 -6.07 -21.90
C PHE A 83 -12.37 -4.55 -22.12
N PRO A 84 -13.27 -3.85 -21.40
CA PRO A 84 -13.52 -2.44 -21.67
C PRO A 84 -12.36 -1.56 -21.17
N PRO A 85 -12.08 -0.43 -21.84
CA PRO A 85 -11.11 0.53 -21.31
C PRO A 85 -11.60 1.16 -20.01
N TRP A 86 -10.67 1.47 -19.10
CA TRP A 86 -11.02 2.18 -17.88
C TRP A 86 -11.61 3.57 -18.20
N PRO A 87 -12.77 3.94 -17.63
CA PRO A 87 -13.40 5.22 -17.97
C PRO A 87 -12.59 6.43 -17.48
N GLN A 88 -12.33 7.40 -18.37
CA GLN A 88 -11.49 8.57 -18.08
C GLN A 88 -12.07 9.48 -16.98
N ASN A 89 -13.39 9.63 -16.89
CA ASN A 89 -14.05 10.58 -15.98
C ASN A 89 -14.46 9.99 -14.63
N TRP A 90 -13.94 8.81 -14.27
CA TRP A 90 -14.37 8.12 -13.05
C TRP A 90 -13.73 8.62 -11.76
N GLY A 91 -12.89 9.66 -11.85
CA GLY A 91 -12.40 10.44 -10.71
C GLY A 91 -11.90 9.56 -9.57
N LEU A 92 -12.46 9.74 -8.37
CA LEU A 92 -12.07 8.99 -7.18
C LEU A 92 -12.33 7.48 -7.25
N LYS A 93 -13.20 6.98 -8.15
CA LYS A 93 -13.38 5.53 -8.30
C LYS A 93 -12.11 4.86 -8.85
N ARG A 94 -11.29 5.60 -9.60
CA ARG A 94 -10.00 5.12 -10.13
C ARG A 94 -9.06 4.69 -9.02
N GLN A 95 -9.02 5.39 -7.89
CA GLN A 95 -8.04 5.09 -6.83
C GLN A 95 -8.15 3.68 -6.23
N HIS A 96 -9.31 3.03 -6.40
CA HIS A 96 -9.60 1.67 -5.93
C HIS A 96 -9.90 0.71 -7.09
N SER A 97 -9.18 0.87 -8.21
CA SER A 97 -9.37 0.09 -9.44
C SER A 97 -8.37 -1.04 -9.62
N VAL A 98 -7.63 -1.42 -8.58
CA VAL A 98 -6.59 -2.45 -8.64
C VAL A 98 -7.12 -3.79 -9.17
N GLU A 99 -8.36 -4.16 -8.83
CA GLU A 99 -9.04 -5.33 -9.38
C GLU A 99 -9.09 -5.34 -10.92
N TYR A 100 -9.32 -4.17 -11.54
CA TYR A 100 -9.39 -4.02 -12.99
C TYR A 100 -8.02 -4.25 -13.64
N TRP A 101 -6.96 -3.63 -13.11
CA TRP A 101 -5.63 -3.74 -13.69
C TRP A 101 -5.04 -5.14 -13.55
N ILE A 102 -5.26 -5.79 -12.39
CA ILE A 102 -4.86 -7.18 -12.15
C ILE A 102 -5.61 -8.12 -13.11
N MET A 103 -6.93 -7.98 -13.24
CA MET A 103 -7.72 -8.77 -14.19
C MET A 103 -7.23 -8.57 -15.63
N GLY A 104 -6.99 -7.33 -16.04
CA GLY A 104 -6.44 -7.00 -17.35
C GLY A 104 -5.13 -7.71 -17.61
N SER A 105 -4.18 -7.71 -16.65
CA SER A 105 -2.90 -8.39 -16.83
C SER A 105 -3.02 -9.89 -17.11
N LEU A 106 -4.02 -10.57 -16.54
CA LEU A 106 -4.27 -12.00 -16.79
C LEU A 106 -5.04 -12.27 -18.08
N LEU A 107 -5.71 -11.26 -18.63
CA LEU A 107 -6.36 -11.35 -19.94
C LEU A 107 -5.40 -11.03 -21.09
N HIS A 108 -4.32 -10.30 -20.82
CA HIS A 108 -3.35 -9.94 -21.83
C HIS A 108 -2.41 -11.11 -22.16
N ASP A 109 -2.43 -11.57 -23.41
CA ASP A 109 -1.43 -12.51 -23.93
C ASP A 109 -0.16 -11.74 -24.31
N GLY A 110 0.77 -11.64 -23.36
CA GLY A 110 2.07 -11.00 -23.55
C GLY A 110 3.19 -11.74 -22.83
N ASP A 111 4.36 -11.78 -23.45
CA ASP A 111 5.55 -12.39 -22.85
C ASP A 111 6.18 -11.49 -21.79
N GLY A 112 6.68 -12.09 -20.69
CA GLY A 112 7.56 -11.41 -19.74
C GLY A 112 6.91 -10.70 -18.55
N GLY A 113 5.64 -11.02 -18.23
CA GLY A 113 5.00 -10.60 -16.97
C GLY A 113 5.35 -11.49 -15.77
N GLU A 114 5.16 -10.96 -14.56
CA GLU A 114 5.37 -11.68 -13.29
C GLU A 114 4.33 -12.78 -13.03
N ALA A 115 3.20 -12.73 -13.72
CA ALA A 115 2.16 -13.76 -13.68
C ALA A 115 1.65 -14.10 -15.08
N VAL A 116 1.28 -15.36 -15.26
CA VAL A 116 0.67 -15.90 -16.48
C VAL A 116 -0.65 -16.60 -16.13
N ARG A 117 -1.69 -16.33 -16.90
CA ARG A 117 -2.97 -17.03 -16.75
C ARG A 117 -2.84 -18.47 -17.24
N VAL A 118 -3.29 -19.42 -16.42
CA VAL A 118 -3.45 -20.83 -16.83
C VAL A 118 -4.93 -21.18 -16.98
N SER A 119 -5.27 -21.92 -18.02
CA SER A 119 -6.63 -22.42 -18.25
C SER A 119 -6.95 -23.66 -17.40
N ASP A 120 -5.94 -24.49 -17.12
CA ASP A 120 -6.08 -25.64 -16.24
C ASP A 120 -5.81 -25.23 -14.78
N PRO A 121 -6.84 -25.23 -13.90
CA PRO A 121 -6.66 -24.92 -12.48
C PRO A 121 -5.75 -25.91 -11.71
N GLU A 122 -5.49 -27.12 -12.23
CA GLU A 122 -4.54 -28.05 -11.61
C GLU A 122 -3.07 -27.59 -11.79
N LEU A 123 -2.81 -26.72 -12.78
CA LEU A 123 -1.48 -26.15 -13.02
C LEU A 123 -1.24 -24.84 -12.24
N ALA A 124 -2.25 -24.34 -11.53
CA ALA A 124 -2.19 -23.04 -10.87
C ALA A 124 -1.45 -23.07 -9.53
N ASP A 125 -0.59 -22.07 -9.33
CA ASP A 125 0.07 -21.77 -8.06
C ASP A 125 -0.81 -20.88 -7.15
N ALA A 126 -1.66 -20.04 -7.75
CA ALA A 126 -2.62 -19.18 -7.05
C ALA A 126 -3.94 -19.05 -7.84
N PHE A 127 -5.01 -18.67 -7.15
CA PHE A 127 -6.35 -18.51 -7.71
C PHE A 127 -6.79 -17.05 -7.61
N PHE A 128 -6.89 -16.36 -8.74
CA PHE A 128 -7.41 -15.01 -8.77
C PHE A 128 -8.94 -15.02 -8.86
N VAL A 129 -9.58 -14.25 -7.98
CA VAL A 129 -11.04 -14.07 -7.98
C VAL A 129 -11.36 -12.68 -8.54
N PRO A 130 -11.83 -12.56 -9.80
CA PRO A 130 -12.07 -11.27 -10.45
C PRO A 130 -13.42 -10.68 -10.01
N PHE A 131 -13.62 -10.53 -8.70
CA PHE A 131 -14.73 -9.77 -8.13
C PHE A 131 -14.27 -8.35 -7.82
N PHE A 132 -14.83 -7.35 -8.50
CA PHE A 132 -14.48 -5.94 -8.32
C PHE A 132 -15.15 -5.38 -7.07
N SER A 133 -14.79 -5.93 -5.90
CA SER A 133 -15.44 -5.69 -4.62
C SER A 133 -15.40 -4.22 -4.18
N SER A 134 -14.32 -3.50 -4.52
CA SER A 134 -14.19 -2.07 -4.28
C SER A 134 -15.13 -1.26 -5.16
N LEU A 135 -15.27 -1.65 -6.44
CA LEU A 135 -16.19 -1.02 -7.36
C LEU A 135 -17.65 -1.33 -7.01
N SER A 136 -17.95 -2.56 -6.57
CA SER A 136 -19.27 -2.95 -6.05
C SER A 136 -19.69 -2.02 -4.92
N PHE A 137 -18.81 -1.81 -3.95
CA PHE A 137 -19.06 -0.85 -2.87
C PHE A 137 -19.23 0.59 -3.40
N ASN A 138 -18.37 1.04 -4.31
CA ASN A 138 -18.43 2.40 -4.88
C ASN A 138 -19.61 2.63 -5.83
N SER A 139 -20.32 1.60 -6.24
CA SER A 139 -21.48 1.69 -7.14
C SER A 139 -22.81 1.43 -6.44
N HIS A 140 -22.79 0.63 -5.36
CA HIS A 140 -24.01 0.17 -4.69
C HIS A 140 -24.01 0.39 -3.17
N GLY A 141 -22.88 0.75 -2.54
CA GLY A 141 -22.68 0.64 -1.09
C GLY A 141 -22.61 1.95 -0.29
N HIS A 142 -22.95 3.10 -0.87
CA HIS A 142 -22.66 4.43 -0.29
C HIS A 142 -23.25 4.68 1.11
N THR A 143 -24.41 4.10 1.45
CA THR A 143 -25.03 4.20 2.79
C THR A 143 -25.65 2.87 3.24
N MET A 144 -25.66 2.60 4.55
CA MET A 144 -26.14 1.33 5.15
C MET A 144 -27.66 1.10 4.98
N THR A 145 -28.41 2.13 4.61
CA THR A 145 -29.86 2.11 4.44
C THR A 145 -30.30 2.14 2.98
N ASP A 146 -29.35 2.20 2.04
CA ASP A 146 -29.66 2.24 0.62
C ASP A 146 -30.12 0.85 0.15
N PRO A 147 -31.28 0.72 -0.53
CA PRO A 147 -31.65 -0.52 -1.23
C PRO A 147 -30.52 -1.05 -2.13
N ALA A 148 -29.68 -0.19 -2.69
CA ALA A 148 -28.51 -0.60 -3.47
C ALA A 148 -27.50 -1.42 -2.65
N ALA A 149 -27.41 -1.23 -1.33
CA ALA A 149 -26.51 -2.02 -0.48
C ALA A 149 -26.89 -3.51 -0.48
N GLN A 150 -28.15 -3.84 -0.82
CA GLN A 150 -28.60 -5.21 -1.02
C GLN A 150 -27.97 -5.85 -2.25
N ILE A 151 -27.70 -5.10 -3.31
CA ILE A 151 -27.01 -5.60 -4.51
C ILE A 151 -25.57 -6.00 -4.16
N ASP A 152 -24.82 -5.12 -3.48
CA ASP A 152 -23.45 -5.42 -3.03
C ASP A 152 -23.42 -6.65 -2.11
N ARG A 153 -24.37 -6.75 -1.17
CA ARG A 153 -24.51 -7.91 -0.30
C ARG A 153 -24.81 -9.19 -1.09
N GLN A 154 -25.73 -9.14 -2.05
CA GLN A 154 -26.11 -10.31 -2.84
C GLN A 154 -24.94 -10.78 -3.72
N LEU A 155 -24.19 -9.87 -4.34
CA LEU A 155 -22.97 -10.22 -5.08
C LEU A 155 -21.96 -10.94 -4.19
N GLN A 156 -21.75 -10.48 -2.95
CA GLN A 156 -20.86 -11.17 -2.00
C GLN A 156 -21.39 -12.58 -1.65
N VAL A 157 -22.69 -12.73 -1.38
CA VAL A 157 -23.32 -14.04 -1.08
C VAL A 157 -23.13 -15.00 -2.26
N ASP A 158 -23.53 -14.58 -3.46
CA ASP A 158 -23.47 -15.41 -4.66
C ASP A 158 -22.03 -15.85 -4.98
N LEU A 159 -21.06 -14.94 -4.83
CA LEU A 159 -19.66 -15.26 -5.02
C LEU A 159 -19.21 -16.33 -4.04
N MET A 160 -19.52 -16.17 -2.75
CA MET A 160 -19.11 -17.15 -1.74
C MET A 160 -19.78 -18.50 -1.95
N GLU A 161 -21.03 -18.55 -2.39
CA GLU A 161 -21.70 -19.80 -2.76
C GLU A 161 -21.02 -20.50 -3.94
N LEU A 162 -20.64 -19.75 -4.98
CA LEU A 162 -19.91 -20.28 -6.14
C LEU A 162 -18.54 -20.83 -5.70
N LEU A 163 -17.78 -20.04 -4.95
CA LEU A 163 -16.45 -20.42 -4.50
C LEU A 163 -16.50 -21.66 -3.60
N LYS A 164 -17.39 -21.69 -2.60
CA LYS A 164 -17.49 -22.84 -1.66
C LYS A 164 -17.88 -24.16 -2.33
N LYS A 165 -18.55 -24.12 -3.49
CA LYS A 165 -18.84 -25.31 -4.30
C LYS A 165 -17.63 -25.80 -5.09
N SER A 166 -16.61 -24.96 -5.30
CA SER A 166 -15.39 -25.31 -6.02
C SER A 166 -14.52 -26.27 -5.20
N LYS A 167 -14.09 -27.38 -5.80
CA LYS A 167 -13.09 -28.28 -5.19
C LYS A 167 -11.78 -27.56 -4.84
N TYR A 168 -11.43 -26.50 -5.59
CA TYR A 168 -10.23 -25.70 -5.38
C TYR A 168 -10.33 -24.77 -4.17
N TRP A 169 -11.53 -24.25 -3.87
CA TRP A 169 -11.75 -23.57 -2.60
C TRP A 169 -11.70 -24.55 -1.44
N GLN A 170 -12.38 -25.69 -1.56
CA GLN A 170 -12.46 -26.70 -0.51
C GLN A 170 -11.08 -27.28 -0.14
N ARG A 171 -10.19 -27.48 -1.12
CA ARG A 171 -8.86 -28.07 -0.88
C ARG A 171 -7.93 -27.17 -0.05
N SER A 172 -8.07 -25.85 -0.12
CA SER A 172 -7.19 -24.88 0.53
C SER A 172 -7.88 -24.10 1.64
N GLY A 173 -9.22 -24.16 1.69
CA GLY A 173 -10.04 -23.26 2.50
C GLY A 173 -9.89 -21.79 2.08
N GLY A 174 -9.65 -21.53 0.79
CA GLY A 174 -9.48 -20.18 0.25
C GLY A 174 -8.07 -19.59 0.39
N ARG A 175 -7.10 -20.32 0.95
CA ARG A 175 -5.77 -19.77 1.30
C ARG A 175 -4.89 -19.39 0.12
N ASP A 176 -5.04 -20.09 -0.99
CA ASP A 176 -4.36 -19.83 -2.26
C ASP A 176 -5.17 -18.88 -3.17
N HIS A 177 -6.26 -18.30 -2.66
CA HIS A 177 -7.10 -17.35 -3.40
C HIS A 177 -6.68 -15.91 -3.12
N VAL A 178 -6.60 -15.11 -4.19
CA VAL A 178 -6.20 -13.70 -4.18
C VAL A 178 -7.43 -12.83 -4.40
N PHE A 179 -7.69 -11.92 -3.45
CA PHE A 179 -8.79 -10.96 -3.47
C PHE A 179 -8.28 -9.53 -3.34
N PRO A 180 -8.30 -8.72 -4.41
CA PRO A 180 -8.06 -7.29 -4.27
C PRO A 180 -9.30 -6.59 -3.71
N MET A 181 -9.06 -5.83 -2.63
CA MET A 181 -10.05 -5.22 -1.76
C MET A 181 -9.55 -3.84 -1.33
N THR A 182 -9.26 -3.00 -2.32
CA THR A 182 -8.51 -1.75 -2.12
C THR A 182 -9.36 -0.60 -1.58
N HIS A 183 -10.69 -0.68 -1.65
CA HIS A 183 -11.55 0.19 -0.87
C HIS A 183 -11.70 -0.35 0.57
N PRO A 184 -11.55 0.48 1.64
CA PRO A 184 -11.61 -0.01 3.03
C PRO A 184 -12.93 -0.69 3.46
N ASN A 185 -14.01 -0.44 2.72
CA ASN A 185 -15.33 -1.07 2.90
C ASN A 185 -15.64 -2.16 1.86
N ALA A 186 -14.68 -2.54 1.01
CA ALA A 186 -14.85 -3.64 0.06
C ALA A 186 -15.18 -4.95 0.81
N PHE A 187 -16.11 -5.73 0.27
CA PHE A 187 -16.52 -7.01 0.84
C PHE A 187 -17.02 -6.94 2.30
N ARG A 188 -17.55 -5.80 2.76
CA ARG A 188 -17.83 -5.55 4.19
C ARG A 188 -18.81 -6.53 4.86
N PHE A 189 -19.68 -7.21 4.12
CA PHE A 189 -20.74 -8.03 4.71
C PHE A 189 -20.28 -9.44 5.06
N LEU A 190 -19.41 -10.02 4.23
CA LEU A 190 -18.94 -11.41 4.39
C LEU A 190 -17.41 -11.48 4.50
N ARG A 191 -16.78 -10.36 4.90
CA ARG A 191 -15.32 -10.21 4.88
C ARG A 191 -14.59 -11.26 5.69
N ASP A 192 -15.17 -11.63 6.82
CA ASP A 192 -14.69 -12.66 7.73
C ASP A 192 -14.46 -14.02 7.04
N GLN A 193 -15.21 -14.29 5.97
CA GLN A 193 -15.06 -15.51 5.18
C GLN A 193 -13.79 -15.54 4.32
N LEU A 194 -13.11 -14.39 4.15
CA LEU A 194 -11.87 -14.23 3.39
C LEU A 194 -10.63 -14.10 4.29
N ASN A 195 -10.76 -14.33 5.61
CA ASN A 195 -9.66 -14.15 6.57
C ASN A 195 -8.41 -14.95 6.20
N GLU A 196 -8.57 -16.16 5.65
CA GLU A 196 -7.46 -17.04 5.33
C GLU A 196 -6.90 -16.82 3.91
N SER A 197 -7.60 -16.08 3.05
CA SER A 197 -7.20 -15.78 1.67
C SER A 197 -6.14 -14.69 1.58
N ILE A 198 -5.38 -14.62 0.50
CA ILE A 198 -4.46 -13.51 0.23
C ILE A 198 -5.31 -12.29 -0.14
N GLN A 199 -5.23 -11.23 0.66
CA GLN A 199 -5.92 -9.98 0.37
C GLN A 199 -4.92 -8.97 -0.19
N VAL A 200 -5.32 -8.25 -1.24
CA VAL A 200 -4.56 -7.11 -1.77
C VAL A 200 -5.28 -5.84 -1.32
N VAL A 201 -4.69 -5.12 -0.37
CA VAL A 201 -5.32 -4.00 0.35
C VAL A 201 -4.42 -2.78 0.34
N VAL A 202 -4.95 -1.57 0.54
CA VAL A 202 -4.14 -0.33 0.53
C VAL A 202 -3.53 0.04 1.89
N ASP A 203 -4.11 -0.49 2.96
CA ASP A 203 -3.66 -0.39 4.35
C ASP A 203 -4.46 -1.37 5.23
N PHE A 204 -4.11 -1.48 6.51
CA PHE A 204 -4.81 -2.34 7.48
C PHE A 204 -5.75 -1.58 8.43
N GLY A 205 -5.94 -0.26 8.25
CA GLY A 205 -6.57 0.60 9.25
C GLY A 205 -8.04 0.29 9.55
N ARG A 206 -8.75 -0.36 8.62
CA ARG A 206 -10.18 -0.76 8.78
C ARG A 206 -10.40 -2.25 8.98
N TYR A 207 -9.34 -3.01 9.21
CA TYR A 207 -9.42 -4.45 9.37
C TYR A 207 -9.30 -4.81 10.86
N PRO A 208 -10.15 -5.71 11.39
CA PRO A 208 -9.96 -6.24 12.73
C PRO A 208 -8.56 -6.81 12.92
N ARG A 209 -7.98 -6.65 14.11
CA ARG A 209 -6.66 -7.21 14.44
C ARG A 209 -6.65 -8.71 14.14
N GLY A 210 -5.64 -9.16 13.39
CA GLY A 210 -5.46 -10.56 13.01
C GLY A 210 -6.20 -10.99 11.73
N MET A 211 -7.07 -10.14 11.17
CA MET A 211 -7.72 -10.41 9.88
C MET A 211 -6.75 -10.20 8.71
N SER A 212 -6.12 -9.03 8.67
CA SER A 212 -5.16 -8.66 7.64
C SER A 212 -3.80 -8.38 8.25
N ASN A 213 -2.72 -8.87 7.62
CA ASN A 213 -1.35 -8.70 8.12
C ASN A 213 -0.30 -8.99 7.03
N LEU A 214 0.90 -8.45 7.22
CA LEU A 214 2.03 -8.55 6.27
C LEU A 214 2.51 -9.98 5.99
N ASN A 215 2.23 -10.96 6.87
CA ASN A 215 2.66 -12.35 6.63
C ASN A 215 1.87 -13.03 5.51
N LYS A 216 0.64 -12.57 5.24
CA LYS A 216 -0.29 -13.20 4.30
C LYS A 216 -0.72 -12.25 3.19
N ASP A 217 -0.93 -10.98 3.52
CA ASP A 217 -1.57 -10.01 2.64
C ASP A 217 -0.54 -9.14 1.92
N VAL A 218 -0.97 -8.55 0.81
CA VAL A 218 -0.17 -7.66 -0.03
C VAL A 218 -0.69 -6.24 0.12
N VAL A 219 0.22 -5.31 0.42
CA VAL A 219 -0.09 -3.89 0.45
C VAL A 219 0.04 -3.33 -0.97
N SER A 220 -1.06 -2.80 -1.51
CA SER A 220 -1.16 -2.22 -2.84
C SER A 220 -1.06 -0.71 -2.78
N PRO A 221 -0.38 -0.07 -3.75
CA PRO A 221 -0.54 1.36 -3.93
C PRO A 221 -1.99 1.66 -4.33
N TYR A 222 -2.45 2.86 -3.97
CA TYR A 222 -3.64 3.39 -4.63
C TYR A 222 -3.28 3.69 -6.08
N VAL A 223 -4.25 3.54 -6.99
CA VAL A 223 -4.07 4.03 -8.35
C VAL A 223 -4.09 5.56 -8.30
N HIS A 224 -2.96 6.18 -8.60
CA HIS A 224 -2.86 7.65 -8.64
C HIS A 224 -3.90 8.23 -9.61
N VAL A 225 -4.39 9.43 -9.28
CA VAL A 225 -5.44 10.12 -10.04
C VAL A 225 -4.91 11.32 -10.81
N VAL A 226 -3.65 11.70 -10.56
CA VAL A 226 -2.90 12.65 -11.38
C VAL A 226 -2.20 11.95 -12.55
N ASP A 227 -1.86 12.72 -13.58
CA ASP A 227 -1.03 12.23 -14.68
C ASP A 227 0.41 12.04 -14.21
N SER A 228 1.02 10.97 -14.68
CA SER A 228 2.41 10.62 -14.39
C SER A 228 3.35 11.52 -15.15
N PHE A 229 4.41 11.96 -14.47
CA PHE A 229 5.36 12.85 -15.07
C PHE A 229 6.60 12.10 -15.55
N THR A 230 6.76 11.96 -16.86
CA THR A 230 7.80 11.10 -17.46
C THR A 230 9.08 11.83 -17.86
N ASN A 231 9.08 13.17 -17.94
CA ASN A 231 10.19 13.95 -18.49
C ASN A 231 10.67 15.06 -17.54
N ASP A 232 11.36 14.66 -16.46
CA ASP A 232 11.86 15.57 -15.41
C ASP A 232 13.38 15.72 -15.48
N GLU A 233 13.86 16.43 -16.50
CA GLU A 233 15.29 16.68 -16.79
C GLU A 233 15.78 18.05 -16.27
N LEU A 234 15.22 18.52 -15.16
CA LEU A 234 15.60 19.80 -14.57
C LEU A 234 17.05 19.76 -14.08
N GLN A 235 17.87 20.72 -14.52
CA GLN A 235 19.29 20.81 -14.15
C GLN A 235 19.50 21.07 -12.65
N ASP A 236 18.65 21.91 -12.05
CA ASP A 236 18.59 22.11 -10.60
C ASP A 236 17.14 21.90 -10.11
N PRO A 237 16.75 20.65 -9.79
CA PRO A 237 15.39 20.35 -9.38
C PRO A 237 15.04 21.00 -8.03
N TYR A 238 16.01 21.30 -7.17
CA TYR A 238 15.72 21.86 -5.86
C TYR A 238 15.37 23.36 -5.95
N GLU A 239 16.16 24.15 -6.68
CA GLU A 239 15.92 25.60 -6.80
C GLU A 239 14.77 25.94 -7.74
N SER A 240 14.42 25.04 -8.67
CA SER A 240 13.27 25.24 -9.55
C SER A 240 11.92 25.17 -8.81
N ARG A 241 11.91 24.70 -7.56
CA ARG A 241 10.72 24.49 -6.73
C ARG A 241 10.62 25.58 -5.67
N SER A 242 9.68 26.50 -5.83
CA SER A 242 9.54 27.67 -4.96
C SER A 242 8.77 27.40 -3.66
N THR A 243 7.90 26.39 -3.65
CA THR A 243 7.12 26.00 -2.46
C THR A 243 7.93 24.99 -1.63
N LEU A 244 8.05 25.22 -0.32
CA LEU A 244 8.72 24.28 0.58
C LEU A 244 7.86 23.02 0.77
N LEU A 245 6.61 23.19 1.19
CA LEU A 245 5.73 22.08 1.59
C LEU A 245 4.34 22.27 1.00
N PHE A 246 3.80 21.23 0.36
CA PHE A 246 2.49 21.27 -0.27
C PHE A 246 1.51 20.22 0.28
N PHE A 247 0.28 20.66 0.52
CA PHE A 247 -0.88 19.83 0.81
C PHE A 247 -2.12 20.43 0.14
N ARG A 248 -2.87 19.60 -0.60
CA ARG A 248 -4.24 19.91 -1.03
C ARG A 248 -5.15 18.70 -0.81
N GLY A 249 -6.24 18.90 -0.09
CA GLY A 249 -7.21 17.82 0.12
C GLY A 249 -8.20 18.05 1.23
N ARG A 250 -8.99 17.02 1.53
CA ARG A 250 -9.98 17.11 2.62
C ARG A 250 -9.27 17.18 3.97
N THR A 251 -9.50 18.28 4.69
CA THR A 251 -8.97 18.55 6.03
C THR A 251 -9.81 17.89 7.11
N ASN A 252 -11.15 17.98 7.01
CA ASN A 252 -12.04 17.38 8.00
C ASN A 252 -12.24 15.89 7.67
N ARG A 253 -11.56 15.04 8.43
CA ARG A 253 -11.56 13.57 8.29
C ARG A 253 -11.82 12.91 9.65
N LYS A 254 -12.11 11.61 9.62
CA LYS A 254 -12.38 10.80 10.82
C LYS A 254 -11.10 10.08 11.25
N ASP A 255 -11.17 9.37 12.38
CA ASP A 255 -10.12 8.47 12.85
C ASP A 255 -8.76 9.20 12.92
N GLU A 256 -7.70 8.64 12.33
CA GLU A 256 -6.37 9.27 12.30
C GLU A 256 -6.34 10.60 11.55
N GLY A 257 -7.25 10.80 10.61
CA GLY A 257 -7.34 11.98 9.76
C GLY A 257 -7.70 13.27 10.49
N ILE A 258 -8.07 13.18 11.77
CA ILE A 258 -8.22 14.33 12.67
C ILE A 258 -6.91 15.15 12.75
N VAL A 259 -5.75 14.52 12.53
CA VAL A 259 -4.44 15.19 12.47
C VAL A 259 -4.41 16.35 11.46
N ARG A 260 -5.15 16.23 10.35
CA ARG A 260 -5.18 17.24 9.27
C ARG A 260 -5.72 18.59 9.73
N VAL A 261 -6.69 18.60 10.65
CA VAL A 261 -7.23 19.86 11.21
C VAL A 261 -6.17 20.54 12.07
N LYS A 262 -5.41 19.77 12.85
CA LYS A 262 -4.34 20.30 13.70
C LYS A 262 -3.16 20.81 12.85
N LEU A 263 -2.76 20.07 11.83
CA LEU A 263 -1.73 20.48 10.87
C LEU A 263 -2.14 21.75 10.11
N ALA A 264 -3.40 21.88 9.69
CA ALA A 264 -3.89 23.10 9.03
C ALA A 264 -3.68 24.35 9.90
N LYS A 265 -3.87 24.22 11.22
CA LYS A 265 -3.68 25.32 12.19
C LYS A 265 -2.21 25.61 12.45
N ILE A 266 -1.36 24.59 12.56
CA ILE A 266 0.07 24.76 12.87
C ILE A 266 0.85 25.27 11.65
N LEU A 267 0.44 24.87 10.46
CA LEU A 267 1.08 25.23 9.19
C LEU A 267 0.53 26.54 8.60
N SER A 268 -0.44 27.19 9.24
CA SER A 268 -0.93 28.49 8.79
C SER A 268 0.09 29.60 9.06
N GLY A 269 0.27 30.51 8.10
CA GLY A 269 1.12 31.70 8.26
C GLY A 269 2.56 31.53 7.78
N TYR A 270 2.91 30.40 7.15
CA TYR A 270 4.17 30.25 6.42
C TYR A 270 3.95 30.53 4.94
N ASP A 271 4.65 31.52 4.38
CA ASP A 271 4.47 31.94 2.97
C ASP A 271 4.95 30.88 1.96
N ASP A 272 5.89 30.02 2.37
CA ASP A 272 6.46 28.93 1.59
C ASP A 272 5.73 27.59 1.78
N VAL A 273 4.61 27.57 2.52
CA VAL A 273 3.80 26.36 2.77
C VAL A 273 2.41 26.52 2.19
N HIS A 274 2.04 25.62 1.28
CA HIS A 274 0.69 25.57 0.71
C HIS A 274 -0.14 24.50 1.41
N TYR A 275 -1.04 24.89 2.31
CA TYR A 275 -2.00 23.96 2.92
C TYR A 275 -3.44 24.36 2.57
N GLU A 276 -4.08 23.58 1.70
CA GLU A 276 -5.40 23.92 1.18
C GLU A 276 -6.45 22.83 1.38
N ARG A 277 -7.59 23.23 1.95
CA ARG A 277 -8.78 22.38 2.00
C ARG A 277 -9.43 22.29 0.62
N SER A 278 -9.51 21.08 0.07
CA SER A 278 -10.06 20.85 -1.27
C SER A 278 -10.79 19.49 -1.41
N VAL A 279 -11.56 19.34 -2.48
CA VAL A 279 -12.26 18.12 -2.87
C VAL A 279 -11.78 17.65 -4.24
N ALA A 280 -11.83 16.34 -4.52
CA ALA A 280 -11.32 15.79 -5.76
C ALA A 280 -12.28 16.04 -6.94
N THR A 281 -12.15 17.20 -7.58
CA THR A 281 -12.69 17.49 -8.91
C THR A 281 -11.57 17.42 -9.94
N VAL A 282 -11.91 17.42 -11.24
CA VAL A 282 -10.92 17.40 -12.33
C VAL A 282 -9.97 18.60 -12.23
N GLU A 283 -10.51 19.79 -11.94
CA GLU A 283 -9.74 21.03 -11.79
C GLU A 283 -8.80 20.94 -10.59
N ASN A 284 -9.29 20.43 -9.47
CA ASN A 284 -8.49 20.30 -8.25
C ASN A 284 -7.42 19.21 -8.36
N ILE A 285 -7.64 18.15 -9.14
CA ILE A 285 -6.62 17.14 -9.45
C ILE A 285 -5.50 17.78 -10.28
N LYS A 286 -5.83 18.53 -11.34
CA LYS A 286 -4.85 19.27 -12.15
C LYS A 286 -4.08 20.29 -11.32
N ALA A 287 -4.78 21.05 -10.47
CA ALA A 287 -4.17 22.00 -9.58
C ALA A 287 -3.25 21.32 -8.55
N SER A 288 -3.61 20.13 -8.06
CA SER A 288 -2.77 19.32 -7.16
C SER A 288 -1.51 18.86 -7.86
N SER A 289 -1.61 18.32 -9.08
CA SER A 289 -0.45 17.96 -9.91
C SER A 289 0.50 19.15 -10.06
N LYS A 290 0.01 20.32 -10.48
CA LYS A 290 0.83 21.54 -10.59
C LYS A 290 1.49 21.94 -9.27
N GLY A 291 0.75 21.89 -8.16
CA GLY A 291 1.27 22.25 -6.84
C GLY A 291 2.35 21.30 -6.34
N MET A 292 2.18 19.99 -6.51
CA MET A 292 3.21 19.01 -6.16
C MET A 292 4.49 19.23 -6.99
N ARG A 293 4.36 19.54 -8.28
CA ARG A 293 5.48 19.82 -9.19
C ARG A 293 6.29 21.06 -8.80
N SER A 294 5.65 22.08 -8.26
CA SER A 294 6.32 23.32 -7.83
C SER A 294 6.91 23.25 -6.42
N SER A 295 6.78 22.10 -5.74
CA SER A 295 7.07 21.95 -4.32
C SER A 295 8.23 21.01 -4.05
N LYS A 296 9.08 21.38 -3.08
CA LYS A 296 10.20 20.55 -2.61
C LYS A 296 9.68 19.31 -1.89
N PHE A 297 8.69 19.49 -1.02
CA PHE A 297 8.09 18.42 -0.23
C PHE A 297 6.58 18.37 -0.39
N CYS A 298 6.01 17.16 -0.31
CA CYS A 298 4.57 16.93 -0.35
C CYS A 298 4.09 16.27 0.94
N LEU A 299 3.29 17.00 1.71
CA LEU A 299 2.78 16.53 3.00
C LEU A 299 1.74 15.43 2.79
N HIS A 300 1.97 14.30 3.43
CA HIS A 300 1.12 13.13 3.40
C HIS A 300 0.68 12.71 4.82
N PRO A 301 -0.31 13.41 5.39
CA PRO A 301 -0.89 13.01 6.67
C PRO A 301 -1.93 11.91 6.49
N ALA A 302 -2.02 11.01 7.46
CA ALA A 302 -3.04 9.97 7.54
C ALA A 302 -4.45 10.50 7.24
N GLY A 303 -5.27 9.65 6.62
CA GLY A 303 -6.65 9.91 6.24
C GLY A 303 -7.65 9.29 7.22
N ASP A 304 -8.81 8.82 6.72
CA ASP A 304 -9.68 7.96 7.55
C ASP A 304 -9.05 6.57 7.78
N THR A 305 -7.93 6.30 7.10
CA THR A 305 -7.03 5.16 7.24
C THR A 305 -5.58 5.65 7.23
N PRO A 306 -4.59 4.85 7.66
CA PRO A 306 -3.18 5.27 7.75
C PRO A 306 -2.57 5.76 6.44
N SER A 307 -3.05 5.28 5.29
CA SER A 307 -2.59 5.65 3.95
C SER A 307 -3.60 6.53 3.20
N SER A 308 -3.15 7.17 2.11
CA SER A 308 -4.03 7.88 1.18
C SER A 308 -3.45 7.91 -0.24
N CYS A 309 -4.34 7.98 -1.25
CA CYS A 309 -3.95 8.13 -2.65
C CYS A 309 -2.93 9.26 -2.94
N ARG A 310 -2.95 10.34 -2.14
CA ARG A 310 -2.02 11.48 -2.29
C ARG A 310 -0.54 11.11 -2.22
N LEU A 311 -0.18 10.04 -1.51
CA LEU A 311 1.21 9.58 -1.45
C LEU A 311 1.66 9.19 -2.86
N PHE A 312 0.83 8.42 -3.54
CA PHE A 312 1.09 7.91 -4.89
C PHE A 312 0.99 9.01 -5.93
N ASP A 313 0.06 9.97 -5.77
CA ASP A 313 0.04 11.19 -6.59
C ASP A 313 1.36 11.99 -6.47
N ALA A 314 1.94 12.09 -5.26
CA ALA A 314 3.21 12.79 -5.03
C ALA A 314 4.41 12.03 -5.62
N ILE A 315 4.39 10.70 -5.52
CA ILE A 315 5.43 9.83 -6.12
C ILE A 315 5.50 10.02 -7.63
N VAL A 316 4.37 9.88 -8.34
CA VAL A 316 4.35 10.03 -9.81
C VAL A 316 4.51 11.49 -10.28
N SER A 317 4.40 12.46 -9.36
CA SER A 317 4.70 13.87 -9.61
C SER A 317 6.16 14.25 -9.30
N HIS A 318 6.97 13.31 -8.79
CA HIS A 318 8.34 13.53 -8.31
C HIS A 318 8.45 14.65 -7.26
N CYS A 319 7.57 14.60 -6.26
CA CYS A 319 7.60 15.47 -5.09
C CYS A 319 7.94 14.63 -3.86
N VAL A 320 9.04 14.95 -3.17
CA VAL A 320 9.55 14.16 -2.03
C VAL A 320 8.47 14.06 -0.94
N PRO A 321 7.92 12.87 -0.64
CA PRO A 321 6.85 12.73 0.33
C PRO A 321 7.32 13.02 1.77
N VAL A 322 6.50 13.75 2.52
CA VAL A 322 6.61 13.93 3.97
C VAL A 322 5.46 13.19 4.61
N ILE A 323 5.71 11.94 4.99
CA ILE A 323 4.71 11.01 5.52
C ILE A 323 4.53 11.28 7.01
N VAL A 324 3.29 11.60 7.40
CA VAL A 324 2.88 11.84 8.78
C VAL A 324 1.87 10.77 9.17
N SER A 325 2.36 9.68 9.74
CA SER A 325 1.58 8.53 10.21
C SER A 325 2.40 7.67 11.17
N ASP A 326 1.75 7.09 12.18
CA ASP A 326 2.40 6.22 13.17
C ASP A 326 2.23 4.72 12.84
N GLN A 327 1.38 4.37 11.86
CA GLN A 327 0.92 3.00 11.60
C GLN A 327 0.72 2.71 10.10
N ILE A 328 1.44 3.43 9.23
CA ILE A 328 1.31 3.24 7.78
C ILE A 328 2.16 2.07 7.32
N GLU A 329 1.52 1.13 6.63
CA GLU A 329 2.24 0.10 5.90
C GLU A 329 2.32 0.51 4.44
N LEU A 330 3.47 0.29 3.81
CA LEU A 330 3.72 0.79 2.47
C LEU A 330 3.80 -0.37 1.46
N PRO A 331 3.39 -0.12 0.20
CA PRO A 331 3.56 -1.12 -0.86
C PRO A 331 5.04 -1.43 -1.11
N PHE A 332 5.35 -2.71 -1.31
CA PHE A 332 6.66 -3.17 -1.80
C PHE A 332 7.85 -2.90 -0.84
N GLU A 333 7.62 -2.76 0.46
CA GLU A 333 8.70 -2.44 1.44
C GLU A 333 9.82 -3.50 1.54
N ASP A 334 9.60 -4.72 1.07
CA ASP A 334 10.63 -5.75 0.95
C ASP A 334 11.57 -5.53 -0.24
N GLU A 335 11.19 -4.68 -1.20
CA GLU A 335 11.96 -4.37 -2.42
C GLU A 335 12.37 -2.89 -2.50
N ILE A 336 11.58 -1.99 -1.91
CA ILE A 336 11.71 -0.54 -2.02
C ILE A 336 11.85 0.07 -0.62
N ASP A 337 13.03 0.64 -0.35
CA ASP A 337 13.29 1.38 0.89
C ASP A 337 12.78 2.83 0.78
N TYR A 338 11.64 3.10 1.40
CA TYR A 338 11.03 4.43 1.41
C TYR A 338 11.88 5.51 2.10
N SER A 339 12.82 5.14 2.98
CA SER A 339 13.70 6.12 3.63
C SER A 339 14.66 6.80 2.64
N GLN A 340 14.85 6.19 1.47
CA GLN A 340 15.70 6.73 0.40
C GLN A 340 15.02 7.83 -0.41
N PHE A 341 13.69 7.98 -0.34
CA PHE A 341 12.97 8.99 -1.13
C PHE A 341 11.81 9.68 -0.39
N SER A 342 11.56 9.34 0.87
CA SER A 342 10.52 9.96 1.72
C SER A 342 11.08 10.37 3.09
N VAL A 343 10.45 11.38 3.72
CA VAL A 343 10.74 11.81 5.10
C VAL A 343 9.55 11.43 5.98
N PHE A 344 9.82 10.87 7.15
CA PHE A 344 8.79 10.40 8.08
C PHE A 344 8.73 11.27 9.34
N PHE A 345 7.52 11.51 9.82
CA PHE A 345 7.26 12.13 11.11
C PHE A 345 6.12 11.40 11.82
N SER A 346 6.31 11.16 13.11
CA SER A 346 5.19 10.76 13.98
C SER A 346 4.16 11.87 14.10
N PHE A 347 2.95 11.55 14.54
CA PHE A 347 1.96 12.57 14.87
C PHE A 347 2.46 13.54 15.94
N LYS A 348 3.23 13.04 16.91
CA LYS A 348 3.79 13.85 17.99
C LYS A 348 4.76 14.91 17.44
N GLU A 349 5.69 14.51 16.58
CA GLU A 349 6.67 15.41 15.98
C GLU A 349 6.03 16.42 15.03
N ALA A 350 5.14 15.95 14.15
CA ALA A 350 4.49 16.81 13.15
C ALA A 350 3.57 17.87 13.79
N LEU A 351 3.03 17.58 14.98
CA LEU A 351 2.18 18.50 15.74
C LEU A 351 2.94 19.38 16.74
N GLN A 352 4.26 19.20 16.88
CA GLN A 352 5.07 20.14 17.65
C GLN A 352 5.23 21.45 16.84
N PRO A 353 4.75 22.60 17.34
CA PRO A 353 4.77 23.85 16.58
C PRO A 353 6.18 24.20 16.07
N GLY A 354 6.29 24.47 14.77
CA GLY A 354 7.54 24.86 14.11
C GLY A 354 8.53 23.72 13.86
N TYR A 355 8.41 22.56 14.53
CA TYR A 355 9.38 21.46 14.41
C TYR A 355 9.46 20.91 12.99
N LEU A 356 8.32 20.52 12.40
CA LEU A 356 8.26 19.97 11.04
C LEU A 356 8.87 20.94 10.01
N ILE A 357 8.49 22.22 10.05
CA ILE A 357 9.02 23.23 9.12
C ILE A 357 10.51 23.49 9.34
N HIS A 358 10.97 23.54 10.59
CA HIS A 358 12.38 23.67 10.91
C HIS A 358 13.21 22.51 10.33
N GLN A 359 12.73 21.28 10.48
CA GLN A 359 13.39 20.09 9.91
C GLN A 359 13.45 20.15 8.38
N LEU A 360 12.36 20.54 7.71
CA LEU A 360 12.32 20.62 6.25
C LEU A 360 13.20 21.76 5.70
N ARG A 361 13.30 22.91 6.39
CA ARG A 361 14.17 24.03 5.97
C ARG A 361 15.66 23.73 6.15
N ASN A 362 16.00 22.96 7.18
CA ASN A 362 17.37 22.52 7.43
C ASN A 362 17.73 21.23 6.67
N PHE A 363 16.81 20.68 5.87
CA PHE A 363 17.08 19.48 5.11
C PHE A 363 18.13 19.77 4.04
N PRO A 364 19.27 19.03 4.01
CA PRO A 364 20.34 19.34 3.07
C PRO A 364 19.89 19.21 1.62
N LYS A 365 20.22 20.20 0.79
CA LYS A 365 19.89 20.22 -0.65
C LYS A 365 20.37 18.95 -1.35
N ASP A 366 21.63 18.55 -1.15
CA ASP A 366 22.20 17.36 -1.81
C ASP A 366 21.44 16.08 -1.45
N LYS A 367 21.04 15.95 -0.18
CA LYS A 367 20.24 14.81 0.29
C LYS A 367 18.86 14.83 -0.34
N TRP A 368 18.21 16.00 -0.40
CA TRP A 368 16.92 16.13 -1.07
C TRP A 368 17.01 15.77 -2.55
N THR A 369 18.06 16.24 -3.24
CA THR A 369 18.26 15.96 -4.66
C THR A 369 18.45 14.48 -4.90
N GLU A 370 19.16 13.78 -4.01
CA GLU A 370 19.30 12.32 -4.10
C GLU A 370 17.96 11.61 -3.90
N MET A 371 17.19 12.01 -2.89
CA MET A 371 15.83 11.48 -2.68
C MET A 371 14.94 11.69 -3.90
N TRP A 372 15.03 12.86 -4.53
CA TRP A 372 14.27 13.18 -5.74
C TRP A 372 14.70 12.31 -6.94
N ARG A 373 16.01 12.04 -7.13
CA ARG A 373 16.49 11.12 -8.17
C ARG A 373 15.99 9.70 -7.93
N GLN A 374 16.08 9.24 -6.70
CA GLN A 374 15.57 7.93 -6.31
C GLN A 374 14.07 7.83 -6.59
N LEU A 375 13.29 8.84 -6.17
CA LEU A 375 11.85 8.94 -6.43
C LEU A 375 11.51 8.85 -7.93
N LYS A 376 12.26 9.56 -8.78
CA LYS A 376 12.12 9.51 -10.24
C LYS A 376 12.42 8.10 -10.78
N SER A 377 13.44 7.43 -10.25
CA SER A 377 13.82 6.10 -10.72
C SER A 377 12.77 5.02 -10.38
N ILE A 378 12.07 5.16 -9.25
CA ILE A 378 11.11 4.17 -8.75
C ILE A 378 9.65 4.48 -9.08
N SER A 379 9.33 5.67 -9.60
CA SER A 379 7.93 6.10 -9.81
C SER A 379 7.14 5.16 -10.72
N HIS A 380 7.81 4.54 -11.69
CA HIS A 380 7.21 3.56 -12.61
C HIS A 380 6.62 2.32 -11.90
N HIS A 381 7.11 1.95 -10.72
CA HIS A 381 6.56 0.86 -9.89
C HIS A 381 5.17 1.14 -9.33
N TYR A 382 4.69 2.38 -9.44
CA TYR A 382 3.38 2.82 -8.94
C TYR A 382 2.37 3.08 -10.07
N GLU A 383 2.78 2.83 -11.31
CA GLU A 383 1.96 2.98 -12.50
C GLU A 383 1.05 1.76 -12.71
N PHE A 384 -0.25 1.99 -12.84
CA PHE A 384 -1.20 0.98 -13.27
C PHE A 384 -1.55 1.18 -14.74
N GLN A 385 -1.20 0.19 -15.57
CA GLN A 385 -1.31 0.29 -17.03
C GLN A 385 -1.91 -0.98 -17.62
N TYR A 386 -2.51 -0.83 -18.81
CA TYR A 386 -2.94 -1.95 -19.64
C TYR A 386 -2.59 -1.66 -21.11
N PRO A 387 -1.80 -2.51 -21.80
CA PRO A 387 -1.13 -3.71 -21.27
C PRO A 387 -0.16 -3.42 -20.12
N PRO A 388 0.04 -4.36 -19.18
CA PRO A 388 1.00 -4.19 -18.10
C PRO A 388 2.42 -4.09 -18.65
N LYS A 389 3.27 -3.30 -18.00
CA LYS A 389 4.69 -3.17 -18.34
C LYS A 389 5.54 -3.79 -17.25
N ARG A 390 6.71 -4.31 -17.63
CA ARG A 390 7.68 -4.82 -16.66
C ARG A 390 7.95 -3.78 -15.57
N GLU A 391 8.06 -4.25 -14.33
CA GLU A 391 8.25 -3.43 -13.13
C GLU A 391 7.12 -2.43 -12.83
N ASP A 392 5.97 -2.47 -13.51
CA ASP A 392 4.82 -1.63 -13.14
C ASP A 392 4.11 -2.13 -11.86
N ALA A 393 3.13 -1.37 -11.37
CA ALA A 393 2.44 -1.72 -10.12
C ALA A 393 1.76 -3.08 -10.17
N VAL A 394 1.28 -3.52 -11.34
CA VAL A 394 0.61 -4.83 -11.48
C VAL A 394 1.62 -5.96 -11.38
N ASN A 395 2.77 -5.83 -12.03
CA ASN A 395 3.85 -6.80 -11.91
C ASN A 395 4.41 -6.88 -10.49
N MET A 396 4.65 -5.72 -9.86
CA MET A 396 5.06 -5.66 -8.46
C MET A 396 4.05 -6.37 -7.55
N LEU A 397 2.74 -6.16 -7.75
CA LEU A 397 1.70 -6.86 -7.00
C LEU A 397 1.72 -8.38 -7.19
N TRP A 398 1.92 -8.87 -8.41
CA TRP A 398 2.03 -10.32 -8.66
C TRP A 398 3.26 -10.95 -8.03
N ARG A 399 4.39 -10.25 -8.08
CA ARG A 399 5.63 -10.64 -7.40
C ARG A 399 5.43 -10.73 -5.89
N GLN A 400 4.76 -9.75 -5.29
CA GLN A 400 4.39 -9.77 -3.88
C GLN A 400 3.46 -10.94 -3.53
N VAL A 401 2.47 -11.25 -4.36
CA VAL A 401 1.63 -12.45 -4.19
C VAL A 401 2.49 -13.71 -4.21
N GLN A 402 3.42 -13.84 -5.17
CA GLN A 402 4.34 -14.96 -5.27
C GLN A 402 5.18 -15.12 -4.00
N HIS A 403 5.66 -14.03 -3.39
CA HIS A 403 6.41 -14.04 -2.13
C HIS A 403 5.58 -14.60 -0.95
N LYS A 404 4.24 -14.47 -0.96
CA LYS A 404 3.37 -15.03 0.10
C LYS A 404 3.10 -16.54 -0.05
N LEU A 405 3.26 -17.10 -1.25
CA LEU A 405 2.86 -18.48 -1.54
C LEU A 405 3.58 -19.56 -0.72
N PRO A 406 4.88 -19.47 -0.40
CA PRO A 406 5.53 -20.49 0.46
C PRO A 406 4.84 -20.63 1.83
N ALA A 407 4.49 -19.51 2.48
CA ALA A 407 3.78 -19.51 3.75
C ALA A 407 2.34 -20.04 3.61
N VAL A 408 1.67 -19.69 2.52
CA VAL A 408 0.34 -20.22 2.18
C VAL A 408 0.37 -21.74 1.98
N LYS A 409 1.33 -22.27 1.19
CA LYS A 409 1.51 -23.71 0.96
C LYS A 409 1.77 -24.45 2.27
N LEU A 410 2.60 -23.89 3.15
CA LEU A 410 2.81 -24.43 4.51
C LEU A 410 1.49 -24.47 5.30
N SER A 411 0.73 -23.37 5.30
CA SER A 411 -0.55 -23.27 6.01
C SER A 411 -1.57 -24.29 5.52
N ILE A 412 -1.70 -24.47 4.21
CA ILE A 412 -2.58 -25.48 3.59
C ILE A 412 -2.17 -26.89 4.01
N ASN A 413 -0.88 -27.24 3.89
CA ASN A 413 -0.39 -28.58 4.24
C ASN A 413 -0.59 -28.90 5.72
N ARG A 414 -0.38 -27.92 6.60
CA ARG A 414 -0.67 -28.06 8.03
C ARG A 414 -2.16 -28.28 8.27
N ASN A 415 -3.02 -27.44 7.69
CA ASN A 415 -4.45 -27.53 7.90
C ASN A 415 -5.02 -28.89 7.48
N ARG A 416 -4.56 -29.45 6.34
CA ARG A 416 -4.99 -30.76 5.85
C ARG A 416 -4.65 -31.94 6.77
N ARG A 417 -3.50 -31.90 7.45
CA ARG A 417 -3.05 -33.00 8.32
C ARG A 417 -3.56 -32.90 9.76
N LEU A 418 -3.97 -31.71 10.20
CA LEU A 418 -4.34 -31.47 11.59
C LEU A 418 -5.77 -31.96 11.86
N LYS A 419 -5.91 -32.94 12.77
CA LYS A 419 -7.22 -33.44 13.23
C LYS A 419 -7.95 -32.45 14.15
N ILE A 420 -7.19 -31.58 14.80
CA ILE A 420 -7.70 -30.46 15.62
C ILE A 420 -7.26 -29.17 14.92
N PRO A 421 -8.18 -28.23 14.63
CA PRO A 421 -7.83 -26.95 14.00
C PRO A 421 -6.66 -26.26 14.70
N ASP A 422 -5.76 -25.63 13.92
CA ASP A 422 -4.41 -25.20 14.38
C ASP A 422 -4.46 -24.53 15.76
N TRP A 423 -4.08 -25.32 16.77
CA TRP A 423 -4.15 -24.95 18.18
C TRP A 423 -3.23 -23.78 18.50
N TRP A 424 -2.26 -23.49 17.63
CA TRP A 424 -1.34 -22.37 17.74
C TRP A 424 -2.01 -21.01 17.46
N LYS A 425 -3.09 -20.98 16.65
CA LYS A 425 -3.87 -19.76 16.39
C LYS A 425 -4.82 -19.37 17.54
N ARG A 426 -4.97 -20.20 18.57
CA ARG A 426 -5.87 -19.96 19.72
C ARG A 426 -5.19 -19.33 20.93
N ARG A 427 -3.88 -19.06 20.86
CA ARG A 427 -3.12 -18.45 21.96
C ARG A 427 -2.92 -16.96 21.77
#